data_AF-A0A662TUD4-F1
#
_entry.id   AF-A0A662TUD4-F1
#
_cell.length_a   1.000
_cell.length_b   1.000
_cell.length_c   1.000
_cell.angle_alpha   90.00
_cell.angle_beta   90.00
_cell.angle_gamma   90.00
#
_symmetry.space_group_name_H-M   'P 1'
#
loop_
_entity.id
_entity.type
_entity.pdbx_description
1 polymer ?
#
loop_
_entity_poly.entity_id
_entity_poly.type
_entity_poly.pdbx_seq_one_letter_code
_entity_poly.pdbx_strand_id
1 'polypeptide(L)'
;MSIFVDSTMQNRRYLLLLISVILITAVILMVFELYRERAPSNLEGEVLMDIVYNTVDGEELKLDIYFPPHMGDQPLPAVIYVHGGAWIAGKKTGGTGLQDLKALVEEGFIGVSIDYRLAPKYKFPAQIQDVKCAIRFLRENADRYH
;
A
#
# COMPACT_ATOMS: atom_id res chain seq x y z
N MET A 1 29.13 -56.00 -3.44
CA MET A 1 29.02 -55.55 -4.85
C MET A 1 28.84 -54.04 -4.81
N SER A 2 29.95 -53.29 -4.92
CA SER A 2 29.97 -51.84 -4.72
C SER A 2 29.32 -51.13 -5.90
N ILE A 3 28.32 -50.30 -5.63
CA ILE A 3 27.68 -49.45 -6.62
C ILE A 3 28.67 -48.32 -6.93
N PHE A 4 29.44 -48.47 -8.02
CA PHE A 4 30.29 -47.42 -8.56
C PHE A 4 29.36 -46.37 -9.19
N VAL A 5 28.89 -45.42 -8.38
CA VAL A 5 28.19 -44.24 -8.88
C VAL A 5 29.21 -43.46 -9.71
N ASP A 6 28.91 -43.29 -10.99
CA ASP A 6 29.72 -42.54 -11.94
C ASP A 6 29.99 -41.12 -11.40
N SER A 7 31.26 -40.85 -11.08
CA SER A 7 31.70 -39.57 -10.52
C SER A 7 31.43 -38.40 -11.46
N THR A 8 31.33 -38.65 -12.77
CA THR A 8 30.96 -37.62 -13.76
C THR A 8 29.49 -37.22 -13.64
N MET A 9 28.59 -38.19 -13.39
CA MET A 9 27.19 -37.91 -13.11
C MET A 9 27.00 -37.20 -11.77
N GLN A 10 27.78 -37.57 -10.76
CA GLN A 10 27.74 -36.94 -9.45
C GLN A 10 28.20 -35.46 -9.50
N ASN A 11 29.27 -35.16 -10.25
CA ASN A 11 29.75 -33.80 -10.45
C ASN A 11 28.76 -32.91 -11.24
N ARG A 12 28.09 -33.47 -12.26
CA ARG A 12 27.02 -32.76 -12.98
C ARG A 12 25.83 -32.42 -12.08
N ARG A 13 25.45 -33.32 -11.16
CA ARG A 13 24.37 -33.06 -10.19
C ARG A 13 24.75 -31.94 -9.21
N TYR A 14 25.98 -31.92 -8.70
CA TYR A 14 26.45 -30.83 -7.83
C TYR A 14 26.52 -29.49 -8.57
N LEU A 15 26.96 -29.48 -9.83
CA LEU A 15 26.99 -28.27 -10.65
C LEU A 15 25.59 -27.71 -10.88
N LEU A 16 24.61 -28.56 -11.22
CA LEU A 16 23.22 -28.14 -11.41
C LEU A 16 22.59 -27.62 -10.10
N LEU A 17 22.87 -28.27 -8.97
CA LEU A 17 22.42 -27.80 -7.66
C LEU A 17 23.03 -26.43 -7.32
N LEU A 18 24.34 -26.25 -7.53
CA LEU A 18 25.01 -24.97 -7.30
C LEU A 18 24.41 -23.84 -8.15
N ILE A 19 24.19 -24.10 -9.45
CA ILE A 19 23.54 -23.13 -10.35
C ILE A 19 22.13 -22.81 -9.85
N SER A 20 21.34 -23.81 -9.45
CA SER A 20 19.99 -23.58 -8.93
C SER A 20 19.98 -22.74 -7.66
N VAL A 21 20.92 -22.97 -6.73
CA VAL A 21 21.05 -22.16 -5.50
C VAL A 21 21.44 -20.73 -5.82
N ILE A 22 22.39 -20.52 -6.74
CA ILE A 22 22.78 -19.18 -7.19
C ILE A 22 21.60 -18.46 -7.84
N LEU A 23 20.86 -19.12 -8.74
CA LEU A 23 19.69 -18.53 -9.39
C LEU A 23 18.58 -18.20 -8.40
N ILE A 24 18.27 -19.11 -7.46
CA ILE A 24 17.28 -18.87 -6.41
C ILE A 24 17.72 -17.70 -5.53
N THR A 25 18.98 -17.67 -5.12
CA THR A 25 19.52 -16.57 -4.31
C THR A 25 19.46 -15.24 -5.06
N ALA A 26 19.83 -15.22 -6.34
CA ALA A 26 19.75 -14.03 -7.18
C ALA A 26 18.30 -13.55 -7.37
N VAL A 27 17.34 -14.46 -7.53
CA VAL A 27 15.91 -14.12 -7.59
C VAL A 27 15.42 -13.57 -6.25
N ILE A 28 15.82 -14.18 -5.13
CA ILE A 28 15.46 -13.69 -3.79
C ILE A 28 16.03 -12.29 -3.57
N LEU A 29 17.30 -12.04 -3.93
CA LEU A 29 17.92 -10.73 -3.82
C LEU A 29 17.26 -9.71 -4.76
N MET A 30 16.95 -10.08 -6.00
CA MET A 30 16.23 -9.21 -6.94
C MET A 30 14.85 -8.84 -6.38
N VAL A 31 14.09 -9.80 -5.86
CA VAL A 31 12.79 -9.54 -5.22
C VAL A 31 12.99 -8.66 -3.98
N PHE A 32 13.99 -8.93 -3.15
CA PHE A 32 14.30 -8.11 -1.98
C PHE A 32 14.63 -6.67 -2.34
N GLU A 33 15.45 -6.42 -3.38
CA GLU A 33 15.76 -5.06 -3.86
C GLU A 33 14.52 -4.37 -4.44
N LEU A 34 13.66 -5.09 -5.18
CA LEU A 34 12.36 -4.55 -5.62
C LEU A 34 11.46 -4.18 -4.43
N TYR A 35 11.50 -4.94 -3.34
CA TYR A 35 10.80 -4.61 -2.10
C TYR A 35 11.49 -3.48 -1.33
N ARG A 36 12.81 -3.32 -1.43
CA ARG A 36 13.61 -2.28 -0.76
C ARG A 36 13.42 -0.91 -1.41
N GLU A 37 13.39 -0.85 -2.74
CA GLU A 37 13.02 0.38 -3.46
C GLU A 37 11.59 0.82 -3.11
N ARG A 38 10.72 -0.12 -2.72
CA ARG A 38 9.35 0.11 -2.25
C ARG A 38 9.20 0.11 -0.73
N ALA A 39 10.31 0.05 0.01
CA ALA A 39 10.29 0.19 1.46
C ALA A 39 9.72 1.58 1.77
N PRO A 40 8.87 1.70 2.80
CA PRO A 40 8.21 2.97 3.08
C PRO A 40 9.27 4.05 3.23
N SER A 41 9.15 5.11 2.43
CA SER A 41 9.74 6.37 2.85
C SER A 41 9.24 6.63 4.26
N ASN A 42 10.19 6.93 5.15
CA ASN A 42 9.85 7.54 6.41
C ASN A 42 9.30 8.91 6.02
N LEU A 43 7.98 8.99 5.80
CA LEU A 43 7.32 10.25 5.51
C LEU A 43 7.74 11.23 6.60
N GLU A 44 8.50 12.25 6.22
CA GLU A 44 8.97 13.27 7.15
C GLU A 44 7.86 14.28 7.47
N GLY A 45 6.81 14.34 6.64
CA GLY A 45 5.65 15.19 6.83
C GLY A 45 4.68 14.72 7.91
N GLU A 46 3.84 15.64 8.37
CA GLU A 46 2.80 15.37 9.36
C GLU A 46 1.80 14.33 8.85
N VAL A 47 1.27 13.51 9.76
CA VAL A 47 0.17 12.59 9.47
C VAL A 47 -0.95 12.79 10.48
N LEU A 48 -2.13 13.15 9.99
CA LEU A 48 -3.35 13.17 10.79
C LEU A 48 -4.09 11.85 10.63
N MET A 49 -4.22 11.12 11.72
CA MET A 49 -4.79 9.78 11.72
C MET A 49 -6.24 9.78 12.22
N ASP A 50 -7.02 8.81 11.74
CA ASP A 50 -8.33 8.43 12.27
C ASP A 50 -9.38 9.56 12.26
N ILE A 51 -9.31 10.45 11.26
CA ILE A 51 -10.32 11.50 11.06
C ILE A 51 -11.62 10.86 10.60
N VAL A 52 -12.68 11.00 11.38
CA VAL A 52 -14.01 10.51 11.03
C VAL A 52 -14.61 11.41 9.94
N TYR A 53 -14.91 10.84 8.78
CA TYR A 53 -15.55 11.57 7.68
C TYR A 53 -17.03 11.22 7.52
N ASN A 54 -17.47 10.10 8.09
CA ASN A 54 -18.87 9.68 8.05
C ASN A 54 -19.18 8.69 9.18
N THR A 55 -20.44 8.61 9.58
CA THR A 55 -20.94 7.58 10.50
C THR A 55 -22.20 6.96 9.91
N VAL A 56 -22.20 5.65 9.69
CA VAL A 56 -23.33 4.93 9.09
C VAL A 56 -23.65 3.70 9.93
N ASP A 57 -24.90 3.53 10.32
CA ASP A 57 -25.35 2.40 11.16
C ASP A 57 -24.53 2.24 12.46
N GLY A 58 -24.05 3.35 13.01
CA GLY A 58 -23.21 3.39 14.22
C GLY A 58 -21.72 3.06 13.98
N GLU A 59 -21.30 2.81 12.74
CA GLU A 59 -19.90 2.61 12.38
C GLU A 59 -19.27 3.89 11.84
N GLU A 60 -18.15 4.28 12.44
CA GLU A 60 -17.32 5.39 11.95
C GLU A 60 -16.48 4.95 10.77
N LEU A 61 -16.56 5.72 9.68
CA LEU A 61 -15.64 5.61 8.55
C LEU A 61 -14.59 6.70 8.68
N LYS A 62 -13.32 6.28 8.64
CA LYS A 62 -12.17 7.10 8.97
C LYS A 62 -11.26 7.29 7.78
N LEU A 63 -10.50 8.37 7.79
CA LEU A 63 -9.42 8.62 6.86
C LEU A 63 -8.15 9.08 7.59
N ASP A 64 -7.02 8.85 6.94
CA ASP A 64 -5.72 9.39 7.33
C ASP A 64 -5.28 10.39 6.26
N ILE A 65 -4.73 11.53 6.69
CA ILE A 65 -4.18 12.56 5.81
C ILE A 65 -2.67 12.62 6.03
N TYR A 66 -1.92 12.48 4.94
CA TYR A 66 -0.47 12.53 4.88
C TYR A 66 -0.08 13.84 4.18
N PHE A 67 0.66 14.68 4.89
CA PHE A 67 1.15 15.95 4.38
C PHE A 67 2.56 15.78 3.82
N PRO A 68 2.92 16.51 2.74
CA PRO A 68 4.31 16.56 2.29
C PRO A 68 5.19 17.24 3.34
N PRO A 69 6.51 16.97 3.35
CA PRO A 69 7.43 17.58 4.32
C PRO A 69 7.55 19.10 4.18
N HIS A 70 7.22 19.64 3.01
CA HIS A 70 7.28 21.07 2.73
C HIS A 70 5.94 21.54 2.15
N MET A 71 5.23 22.34 2.93
CA MET A 71 4.02 23.04 2.49
C MET A 71 4.35 24.51 2.29
N GLY A 72 3.91 25.07 1.15
CA GLY A 72 3.91 26.51 0.92
C GLY A 72 2.55 27.11 1.27
N ASP A 73 2.36 28.39 0.96
CA ASP A 73 1.09 29.10 1.22
C ASP A 73 -0.01 28.80 0.19
N GLN A 74 0.27 27.95 -0.80
CA GLN A 74 -0.67 27.62 -1.87
C GLN A 74 -1.32 26.26 -1.62
N PRO A 75 -2.63 26.11 -1.90
CA PRO A 75 -3.30 24.83 -1.79
C PRO A 75 -2.65 23.76 -2.67
N LEU A 76 -2.51 22.56 -2.12
CA LEU A 76 -1.94 21.40 -2.76
C LEU A 76 -3.03 20.46 -3.30
N PRO A 77 -2.76 19.77 -4.42
CA PRO A 77 -3.66 18.75 -4.92
C PRO A 77 -3.71 17.55 -3.96
N ALA A 78 -4.91 17.04 -3.70
CA ALA A 78 -5.12 15.82 -2.90
C ALA A 78 -5.31 14.57 -3.77
N VAL A 79 -4.69 13.47 -3.36
CA VAL A 79 -4.86 12.13 -3.95
C VAL A 79 -5.49 11.20 -2.92
N ILE A 80 -6.56 10.51 -3.31
CA ILE A 80 -7.26 9.57 -2.43
C ILE A 80 -6.90 8.13 -2.80
N TYR A 81 -6.36 7.39 -1.85
CA TYR A 81 -6.18 5.96 -1.92
C TYR A 81 -7.40 5.22 -1.38
N VAL A 82 -7.97 4.35 -2.22
CA VAL A 82 -9.03 3.42 -1.87
C VAL A 82 -8.42 2.03 -1.85
N HIS A 83 -8.31 1.43 -0.66
CA HIS A 83 -7.64 0.14 -0.53
C HIS A 83 -8.36 -0.98 -1.30
N GLY A 84 -7.60 -1.98 -1.74
CA GLY A 84 -8.14 -3.20 -2.37
C GLY A 84 -8.78 -4.16 -1.37
N GLY A 85 -8.96 -5.42 -1.78
CA GLY A 85 -9.55 -6.47 -0.93
C GLY A 85 -10.94 -6.95 -1.36
N ALA A 86 -11.26 -6.83 -2.66
CA ALA A 86 -12.49 -7.32 -3.29
C ALA A 86 -13.78 -6.85 -2.57
N TRP A 87 -13.75 -5.67 -1.97
CA TRP A 87 -14.81 -5.07 -1.15
C TRP A 87 -15.20 -5.84 0.11
N ILE A 88 -14.52 -6.94 0.44
CA ILE A 88 -14.84 -7.80 1.60
C ILE A 88 -13.78 -7.71 2.71
N ALA A 89 -12.64 -7.10 2.43
CA ALA A 89 -11.51 -6.98 3.35
C ALA A 89 -10.69 -5.72 3.07
N GLY A 90 -9.83 -5.37 4.03
CA GLY A 90 -8.89 -4.26 3.93
C GLY A 90 -9.19 -3.16 4.95
N LYS A 91 -8.30 -2.18 4.98
CA LYS A 91 -8.36 -0.99 5.84
C LYS A 91 -7.42 0.08 5.28
N LYS A 92 -7.64 1.36 5.64
CA LYS A 92 -6.83 2.51 5.21
C LYS A 92 -5.33 2.42 5.50
N THR A 93 -4.95 1.61 6.48
CA THR A 93 -3.54 1.40 6.88
C THR A 93 -2.84 0.25 6.14
N GLY A 94 -3.51 -0.39 5.17
CA GLY A 94 -2.98 -1.56 4.48
C GLY A 94 -3.17 -1.50 2.96
N GLY A 95 -2.62 -2.52 2.29
CA GLY A 95 -2.65 -2.63 0.83
C GLY A 95 -1.37 -2.11 0.18
N THR A 96 -1.04 -2.67 -0.99
CA THR A 96 0.20 -2.37 -1.72
C THR A 96 0.24 -0.96 -2.27
N GLY A 97 -0.93 -0.38 -2.58
CA GLY A 97 -1.03 0.99 -3.12
C GLY A 97 -0.80 2.10 -2.08
N LEU A 98 -0.71 1.77 -0.78
CA LEU A 98 -0.38 2.77 0.22
C LEU A 98 1.03 3.33 0.01
N GLN A 99 1.98 2.54 -0.49
CA GLN A 99 3.31 3.05 -0.82
C GLN A 99 3.29 4.00 -2.01
N ASP A 100 2.44 3.72 -3.00
CA ASP A 100 2.28 4.61 -4.16
C ASP A 100 1.67 5.96 -3.73
N LEU A 101 0.76 5.95 -2.75
CA LEU A 101 0.24 7.17 -2.13
C LEU A 101 1.37 7.96 -1.44
N LYS A 102 2.23 7.31 -0.66
CA LYS A 102 3.34 7.97 0.03
C LYS A 102 4.35 8.59 -0.93
N ALA A 103 4.66 7.90 -2.03
CA ALA A 103 5.52 8.45 -3.08
C ALA A 103 4.93 9.74 -3.67
N LEU A 104 3.60 9.80 -3.88
CA LEU A 104 2.95 11.03 -4.33
C LEU A 104 2.99 12.13 -3.26
N VAL A 105 2.94 11.77 -1.98
CA VAL A 105 3.11 12.76 -0.89
C VAL A 105 4.50 13.39 -0.94
N GLU A 106 5.54 12.62 -1.19
CA GLU A 106 6.90 13.15 -1.34
C GLU A 106 7.05 14.09 -2.56
N GLU A 107 6.23 13.89 -3.59
CA GLU A 107 6.14 14.77 -4.77
C GLU A 107 5.24 16.01 -4.57
N GLY A 108 4.79 16.28 -3.34
CA GLY A 108 4.04 17.49 -3.00
C GLY A 108 2.52 17.38 -3.08
N PHE A 109 1.97 16.17 -3.08
CA PHE A 109 0.52 15.95 -2.98
C PHE A 109 0.08 15.76 -1.52
N ILE A 110 -1.16 16.15 -1.21
CA ILE A 110 -1.82 15.68 0.01
C ILE A 110 -2.29 14.25 -0.22
N GLY A 111 -1.76 13.30 0.54
CA GLY A 111 -2.17 11.91 0.46
C GLY A 111 -3.33 11.64 1.41
N VAL A 112 -4.41 11.01 0.94
CA VAL A 112 -5.53 10.63 1.81
C VAL A 112 -5.83 9.14 1.65
N SER A 113 -5.82 8.38 2.74
CA SER A 113 -6.21 6.97 2.74
C SER A 113 -7.51 6.78 3.51
N ILE A 114 -8.49 6.07 2.96
CA ILE A 114 -9.84 5.98 3.55
C ILE A 114 -10.25 4.55 3.86
N ASP A 115 -10.99 4.37 4.96
CA ASP A 115 -11.81 3.20 5.19
C ASP A 115 -13.15 3.35 4.47
N TYR A 116 -13.77 2.24 4.08
CA TYR A 116 -15.11 2.20 3.52
C TYR A 116 -15.84 0.92 3.98
N ARG A 117 -17.17 0.91 3.93
CA ARG A 117 -17.97 -0.24 4.38
C ARG A 117 -17.71 -1.49 3.55
N LEU A 118 -17.54 -2.63 4.21
CA LEU A 118 -17.22 -3.91 3.56
C LEU A 118 -18.44 -4.83 3.42
N ALA A 119 -18.45 -5.59 2.33
CA ALA A 119 -19.34 -6.72 2.12
C ALA A 119 -18.91 -7.93 3.00
N PRO A 120 -19.82 -8.87 3.31
CA PRO A 120 -21.22 -8.94 2.90
C PRO A 120 -22.17 -8.07 3.73
N LYS A 121 -21.71 -7.48 4.85
CA LYS A 121 -22.53 -6.65 5.74
C LYS A 121 -23.15 -5.47 4.99
N TYR A 122 -22.34 -4.78 4.18
CA TYR A 122 -22.80 -3.69 3.34
C TYR A 122 -22.62 -4.03 1.87
N LYS A 123 -23.75 -4.23 1.18
CA LYS A 123 -23.76 -4.54 -0.24
C LYS A 123 -23.51 -3.28 -1.08
N PHE A 124 -23.05 -3.48 -2.30
CA PHE A 124 -23.03 -2.43 -3.31
C PHE A 124 -24.42 -1.75 -3.39
N PRO A 125 -24.51 -0.40 -3.42
CA PRO A 125 -23.46 0.58 -3.72
C PRO A 125 -22.78 1.23 -2.50
N ALA A 126 -22.80 0.62 -1.31
CA ALA A 126 -22.26 1.24 -0.09
C ALA A 126 -20.81 1.77 -0.25
N GLN A 127 -19.92 0.96 -0.82
CA GLN A 127 -18.50 1.29 -1.00
C GLN A 127 -18.29 2.57 -1.80
N ILE A 128 -18.96 2.69 -2.95
CA ILE A 128 -18.81 3.87 -3.83
C ILE A 128 -19.48 5.10 -3.23
N GLN A 129 -20.54 4.93 -2.44
CA GLN A 129 -21.15 6.04 -1.69
C GLN A 129 -20.19 6.58 -0.64
N ASP A 130 -19.46 5.71 0.05
CA ASP A 130 -18.50 6.07 1.08
C ASP A 130 -17.31 6.83 0.47
N VAL A 131 -16.76 6.35 -0.65
CA VAL A 131 -15.71 7.07 -1.43
C VAL A 131 -16.20 8.47 -1.82
N LYS A 132 -17.43 8.60 -2.33
CA LYS A 132 -18.01 9.90 -2.67
C LYS A 132 -18.20 10.79 -1.44
N CYS A 133 -18.48 10.20 -0.28
CA CYS A 133 -18.62 10.92 0.98
C CYS A 133 -17.27 11.49 1.44
N ALA A 134 -16.20 10.68 1.41
CA ALA A 134 -14.85 11.16 1.69
C ALA A 134 -14.43 12.31 0.77
N ILE A 135 -14.73 12.25 -0.53
CA ILE A 135 -14.47 13.36 -1.47
C ILE A 135 -15.20 14.64 -1.06
N ARG A 136 -16.48 14.54 -0.65
CA ARG A 136 -17.24 15.72 -0.18
C ARG A 136 -16.65 16.28 1.10
N PHE A 137 -16.34 15.41 2.07
CA PHE A 137 -15.70 15.80 3.32
C PHE A 137 -14.40 16.58 3.07
N LEU A 138 -13.53 16.09 2.18
CA LEU A 138 -12.27 16.78 1.85
C LEU A 138 -12.51 18.13 1.18
N ARG A 139 -13.50 18.24 0.29
CA ARG A 139 -13.85 19.53 -0.34
C ARG A 139 -14.41 20.53 0.66
N GLU A 140 -15.26 20.08 1.58
CA GLU A 140 -15.85 20.91 2.64
C GLU A 140 -14.81 21.38 3.66
N ASN A 141 -13.72 20.64 3.83
CA ASN A 141 -12.64 20.94 4.76
C ASN A 141 -11.33 21.36 4.04
N ALA A 142 -11.40 21.75 2.76
CA ALA A 142 -10.22 22.04 1.97
C ALA A 142 -9.34 23.13 2.60
N ASP A 143 -9.94 24.20 3.13
CA ASP A 143 -9.21 25.29 3.79
C ASP A 143 -8.45 24.84 5.04
N ARG A 144 -8.89 23.76 5.69
CA ARG A 144 -8.27 23.19 6.88
C ARG A 144 -7.08 22.27 6.54
N TYR A 145 -7.11 21.65 5.38
CA TYR A 145 -6.15 20.64 4.94
C TYR A 145 -5.42 21.07 3.65
N HIS A 146 -5.30 22.39 3.43
CA HIS A 146 -4.95 23.02 2.17
C HIS A 146 -3.59 22.59 1.63
#